data_AF-A0A916Y2U9-F1
#
_entry.id   AF-A0A916Y2U9-F1
#
_cell.length_a   1.000
_cell.length_b   1.000
_cell.length_c   1.000
_cell.angle_alpha   90.00
_cell.angle_beta   90.00
_cell.angle_gamma   90.00
#
_symmetry.space_group_name_H-M   'P 1'
#
loop_
_entity.id
_entity.type
_entity.pdbx_description
1 polymer ?
#
loop_
_entity_poly.entity_id
_entity_poly.type
_entity_poly.pdbx_seq_one_letter_code
_entity_poly.pdbx_strand_id
1 'polypeptide(L)'
;MPIRIAYASHVCPHVGRQEMDDVVTFAEEFNRRNGITGVLAFDGFQVVQILEGPRDVVEALYDRILKDDRHEGIVTLQNHEIEVARFPDWSMIQRPIADVLMLVEDLK
;
A
#
# COMPACT_ATOMS: atom_id res chain seq x y z
N MET A 1 15.41 -5.16 10.49
CA MET A 1 14.69 -3.95 10.94
C MET A 1 13.52 -3.75 9.99
N PRO A 2 12.31 -3.46 10.49
CA PRO A 2 11.17 -3.21 9.63
C PRO A 2 11.28 -1.83 8.96
N ILE A 3 10.59 -1.67 7.83
CA ILE A 3 10.51 -0.40 7.11
C ILE A 3 9.06 -0.02 6.89
N ARG A 4 8.85 1.27 6.57
CA ARG A 4 7.60 1.79 6.02
C ARG A 4 7.85 2.35 4.62
N ILE A 5 7.02 1.95 3.67
CA ILE A 5 6.89 2.61 2.37
C ILE A 5 5.47 3.14 2.23
N ALA A 6 5.33 4.43 1.92
CA ALA A 6 4.06 5.01 1.52
C ALA A 6 4.16 5.52 0.09
N TYR A 7 3.16 5.27 -0.74
CA TYR A 7 3.13 5.73 -2.12
C TYR A 7 1.72 6.15 -2.55
N ALA A 8 1.66 6.94 -3.63
CA ALA A 8 0.44 7.25 -4.35
C ALA A 8 0.60 6.92 -5.85
N SER A 9 -0.49 6.57 -6.52
CA SER A 9 -0.53 6.31 -7.96
C SER A 9 -1.93 6.52 -8.54
N HIS A 10 -2.07 6.39 -9.85
CA HIS A 10 -3.34 6.46 -10.57
C HIS A 10 -3.69 5.11 -11.17
N VAL A 11 -4.93 4.66 -11.02
CA VAL A 11 -5.41 3.44 -11.69
C VAL A 11 -5.60 3.71 -13.17
N CYS A 12 -5.10 2.79 -14.00
CA CYS A 12 -5.19 2.90 -15.44
C CYS A 12 -6.66 2.78 -15.91
N PRO A 13 -7.09 3.51 -16.95
CA PRO A 13 -8.51 3.53 -17.39
C PRO A 13 -9.08 2.17 -17.82
N HIS A 14 -8.23 1.20 -18.15
CA HIS A 14 -8.64 -0.14 -18.57
C HIS A 14 -8.96 -1.07 -17.40
N VAL A 15 -8.63 -0.67 -16.16
CA VAL A 15 -8.82 -1.48 -14.97
C VAL A 15 -10.22 -1.26 -14.41
N GLY A 16 -10.98 -2.35 -14.31
CA GLY A 16 -12.34 -2.32 -13.80
C GLY A 16 -12.40 -2.27 -12.27
N ARG A 17 -13.55 -1.85 -11.73
CA ARG A 17 -13.80 -1.87 -10.27
C ARG A 17 -13.63 -3.27 -9.67
N GLN A 18 -14.18 -4.30 -10.32
CA GLN A 18 -14.05 -5.69 -9.85
C GLN A 18 -12.60 -6.14 -9.79
N GLU A 19 -11.80 -5.79 -10.79
CA GLU A 19 -10.38 -6.13 -10.81
C GLU A 19 -9.62 -5.46 -9.66
N MET A 20 -9.98 -4.22 -9.31
CA MET A 20 -9.44 -3.58 -8.12
C MET A 20 -9.92 -4.23 -6.81
N ASP A 21 -11.18 -4.63 -6.71
CA ASP A 21 -11.67 -5.37 -5.54
C ASP A 21 -10.92 -6.71 -5.37
N ASP A 22 -10.56 -7.37 -6.48
CA ASP A 22 -9.73 -8.57 -6.49
C ASP A 22 -8.28 -8.26 -6.06
N VAL A 23 -7.73 -7.11 -6.47
CA VAL A 23 -6.41 -6.61 -6.00
C VAL A 23 -6.41 -6.41 -4.49
N VAL A 24 -7.43 -5.76 -3.93
CA VAL A 24 -7.54 -5.54 -2.48
C VAL A 24 -7.57 -6.86 -1.74
N THR A 25 -8.40 -7.79 -2.20
CA THR A 25 -8.54 -9.14 -1.62
C THR A 25 -7.22 -9.90 -1.66
N PHE A 26 -6.55 -9.89 -2.82
CA PHE A 26 -5.25 -10.52 -2.98
C PHE A 26 -4.19 -9.88 -2.08
N ALA A 27 -4.15 -8.55 -2.00
CA ALA A 27 -3.20 -7.81 -1.19
C ALA A 27 -3.36 -8.17 0.29
N GLU A 28 -4.58 -8.23 0.81
CA GLU A 28 -4.84 -8.62 2.19
C GLU A 28 -4.31 -10.03 2.51
N GLU A 29 -4.60 -11.01 1.65
CA GLU A 29 -4.15 -12.39 1.85
C GLU A 29 -2.63 -12.52 1.72
N PHE A 30 -2.04 -11.89 0.70
CA PHE A 30 -0.59 -11.88 0.49
C PHE A 30 0.13 -11.24 1.68
N ASN A 31 -0.33 -10.06 2.12
CA ASN A 31 0.30 -9.32 3.19
C ASN A 31 0.23 -10.08 4.52
N ARG A 32 -0.93 -10.66 4.83
CA ARG A 32 -1.11 -11.51 6.03
C ARG A 32 -0.10 -12.66 6.08
N ARG A 33 0.13 -13.33 4.94
CA ARG A 33 1.07 -14.46 4.85
C ARG A 33 2.53 -14.04 4.97
N ASN A 34 2.85 -12.80 4.64
CA ASN A 34 4.23 -12.29 4.59
C ASN A 34 4.57 -11.34 5.75
N GLY A 35 3.69 -11.18 6.74
CA GLY A 35 3.91 -10.28 7.88
C GLY A 35 3.98 -8.80 7.46
N ILE A 36 3.25 -8.44 6.40
CA ILE A 36 3.10 -7.06 5.94
C ILE A 36 1.81 -6.52 6.54
N THR A 37 1.87 -5.30 7.04
CA THR A 37 0.72 -4.57 7.56
C THR A 37 0.57 -3.21 6.88
N GLY A 38 -0.60 -2.59 7.01
CA GLY A 38 -0.77 -1.22 6.55
C GLY A 38 -2.18 -0.89 6.08
N VAL A 39 -2.25 0.13 5.24
CA VAL A 39 -3.51 0.76 4.83
C VAL A 39 -3.49 1.00 3.33
N LEU A 40 -4.63 0.79 2.68
CA LEU A 40 -4.86 1.08 1.27
C LEU A 40 -6.06 2.00 1.15
N ALA A 41 -5.96 3.03 0.33
CA ALA A 41 -7.09 3.83 -0.12
C ALA A 41 -7.18 3.75 -1.64
N PHE A 42 -8.42 3.61 -2.10
CA PHE A 42 -8.76 3.62 -3.52
C PHE A 42 -10.17 4.20 -3.71
N ASP A 43 -10.33 5.11 -4.66
CA ASP A 43 -11.59 5.81 -4.93
C ASP A 43 -12.16 5.56 -6.34
N GLY A 44 -11.52 4.70 -7.13
CA GLY A 44 -11.85 4.51 -8.55
C GLY A 44 -10.74 4.97 -9.49
N PHE A 45 -9.93 5.95 -9.07
CA PHE A 45 -8.94 6.61 -9.95
C PHE A 45 -7.58 6.75 -9.30
N GLN A 46 -7.52 6.88 -7.98
CA GLN A 46 -6.28 7.11 -7.24
C GLN A 46 -6.06 6.02 -6.21
N VAL A 47 -4.81 5.63 -6.02
CA VAL A 47 -4.37 4.72 -4.97
C VAL A 47 -3.45 5.48 -4.02
N VAL A 48 -3.63 5.28 -2.72
CA VAL A 48 -2.64 5.63 -1.69
C VAL A 48 -2.45 4.41 -0.82
N GLN A 49 -1.21 3.95 -0.65
CA GLN A 49 -0.93 2.77 0.15
C GLN A 49 0.24 2.99 1.09
N ILE A 50 0.11 2.47 2.31
CA ILE A 50 1.15 2.38 3.32
C ILE A 50 1.44 0.89 3.53
N LEU A 51 2.72 0.52 3.44
CA LEU A 51 3.24 -0.83 3.66
C LEU A 51 4.25 -0.80 4.79
N GLU A 52 4.08 -1.68 5.77
CA GLU A 52 4.99 -1.85 6.92
C GLU A 52 5.33 -3.33 7.09
N GLY A 53 6.58 -3.64 7.44
CA GLY A 53 7.00 -5.03 7.63
C GLY A 53 8.49 -5.25 7.46
N PRO A 54 8.94 -6.51 7.38
CA PRO A 54 10.34 -6.85 7.14
C PRO A 54 10.87 -6.17 5.85
N ARG A 55 12.07 -5.58 5.92
CA ARG A 55 12.67 -4.80 4.83
C ARG A 55 12.64 -5.52 3.49
N ASP A 56 13.19 -6.72 3.45
CA ASP A 56 13.32 -7.56 2.26
C ASP A 56 11.96 -7.90 1.64
N VAL A 57 10.97 -8.17 2.50
CA VAL A 57 9.61 -8.48 2.08
C VAL A 57 8.89 -7.25 1.52
N VAL A 58 8.98 -6.11 2.19
CA VAL A 58 8.31 -4.87 1.78
C VAL A 58 8.96 -4.30 0.52
N GLU A 59 10.29 -4.30 0.41
CA GLU A 59 11.01 -3.87 -0.80
C GLU A 59 10.66 -4.76 -2.00
N ALA A 60 10.64 -6.09 -1.82
CA ALA A 60 10.27 -7.02 -2.88
C ALA A 60 8.80 -6.86 -3.33
N LEU A 61 7.88 -6.61 -2.41
CA LEU A 61 6.49 -6.30 -2.76
C LEU A 61 6.41 -4.96 -3.50
N TYR A 62 7.10 -3.93 -3.00
CA TYR A 62 7.08 -2.62 -3.63
C TYR A 62 7.66 -2.64 -5.04
N ASP A 63 8.72 -3.40 -5.29
CA ASP A 63 9.28 -3.61 -6.63
C ASP A 63 8.29 -4.26 -7.61
N ARG A 64 7.41 -5.14 -7.12
CA ARG A 64 6.33 -5.73 -7.92
C ARG A 64 5.25 -4.70 -8.21
N ILE A 65 4.87 -3.92 -7.20
CA ILE A 65 3.91 -2.81 -7.33
C ILE A 65 4.41 -1.79 -8.36
N LEU A 66 5.70 -1.43 -8.35
CA LEU A 66 6.29 -0.50 -9.32
C LEU A 66 6.17 -0.94 -10.78
N LYS A 67 5.99 -2.23 -11.03
CA LYS A 67 5.91 -2.84 -12.37
C LYS A 67 4.50 -3.28 -12.76
N ASP A 68 3.54 -3.07 -11.87
CA ASP A 68 2.14 -3.43 -12.09
C ASP A 68 1.54 -2.51 -13.16
N ASP A 69 0.96 -3.07 -14.22
CA ASP A 69 0.42 -2.30 -15.35
C ASP A 69 -1.00 -1.76 -15.10
N ARG A 70 -1.60 -2.15 -13.97
CA ARG A 70 -2.92 -1.67 -13.54
C ARG A 70 -2.90 -0.24 -12.99
N HIS A 71 -1.72 0.33 -12.74
CA HIS A 71 -1.58 1.71 -12.29
C HIS A 71 -0.37 2.42 -12.91
N GLU A 72 -0.36 3.74 -12.86
CA GLU A 72 0.69 4.58 -13.41
C GLU A 72 0.97 5.80 -12.52
N GLY A 73 2.03 6.55 -12.85
CA GLY A 73 2.36 7.79 -12.15
C GLY A 73 2.71 7.61 -10.67
N ILE A 74 3.41 6.52 -10.35
CA ILE A 74 3.70 6.15 -8.96
C ILE A 74 4.69 7.14 -8.33
N VAL A 75 4.34 7.67 -7.17
CA VAL A 75 5.16 8.58 -6.37
C VAL A 75 5.37 8.00 -4.99
N THR A 76 6.62 7.77 -4.62
CA THR A 76 7.01 7.40 -3.24
C THR A 76 6.89 8.62 -2.33
N LEU A 77 5.99 8.56 -1.35
CA LEU A 77 5.75 9.61 -0.36
C LEU A 77 6.68 9.45 0.86
N GLN A 78 6.94 8.20 1.26
CA GLN A 78 7.84 7.86 2.36
C GLN A 78 8.56 6.55 2.06
N ASN A 79 9.82 6.46 2.50
CA ASN A 79 10.60 5.22 2.56
C ASN A 79 11.66 5.34 3.66
N HIS A 80 11.43 4.72 4.82
CA HIS A 80 12.34 4.81 5.96
C HIS A 80 12.21 3.59 6.90
N GLU A 81 13.20 3.41 7.78
CA GLU A 81 13.14 2.41 8.85
C GLU A 81 12.17 2.83 9.95
N ILE A 82 11.47 1.86 10.53
CA ILE A 82 10.57 2.08 11.67
C ILE A 82 10.97 1.19 12.84
N GLU A 83 10.73 1.65 14.06
CA GLU A 83 10.97 0.83 15.26
C GLU A 83 9.85 -0.20 15.47
N VAL A 84 8.60 0.22 15.23
CA VAL A 84 7.40 -0.60 15.41
C VAL A 84 6.38 -0.28 14.30
N ALA A 85 5.70 -1.32 13.79
CA ALA A 85 4.58 -1.15 12.87
C ALA A 85 3.43 -0.39 13.56
N ARG A 86 2.87 0.61 12.88
CA ARG A 86 1.75 1.41 13.40
C ARG A 86 0.41 0.66 13.25
N PHE A 87 0.35 -0.31 12.34
CA PHE A 87 -0.87 -1.05 12.01
C PHE A 87 -0.76 -2.56 12.26
N PRO A 88 -0.28 -3.02 13.44
CA PRO A 88 0.13 -4.41 13.65
C PRO A 88 -0.98 -5.45 13.42
N ASP A 89 -2.24 -5.06 13.59
CA ASP A 89 -3.40 -5.95 13.43
C ASP A 89 -4.03 -5.91 12.03
N TRP A 90 -3.54 -5.06 11.13
CA TRP A 90 -4.16 -4.81 9.82
C TRP A 90 -3.29 -5.33 8.69
N SER A 91 -3.57 -6.55 8.23
CA SER A 91 -2.90 -7.12 7.06
C SER A 91 -3.16 -6.31 5.78
N MET A 92 -4.29 -5.60 5.71
CA MET A 92 -4.54 -4.44 4.85
C MET A 92 -5.94 -3.94 5.20
N ILE A 93 -6.12 -2.66 5.54
CA ILE A 93 -7.47 -2.09 5.71
C ILE A 93 -7.74 -1.04 4.63
N GLN A 94 -8.95 -1.08 4.07
CA GLN A 94 -9.39 -0.04 3.14
C GLN A 94 -9.91 1.18 3.90
N ARG A 95 -9.44 2.37 3.53
CA ARG A 95 -9.90 3.66 4.08
C ARG A 95 -10.14 4.69 2.97
N PRO A 96 -10.93 5.76 3.23
CA PRO A 96 -10.98 6.92 2.34
C PRO A 96 -9.60 7.53 2.10
N ILE A 97 -9.35 8.08 0.90
CA ILE A 97 -8.06 8.69 0.55
C ILE A 97 -7.64 9.80 1.53
N ALA A 98 -8.58 10.66 1.93
CA ALA A 98 -8.30 11.74 2.86
C ALA A 98 -7.72 11.22 4.20
N ASP A 99 -8.27 10.13 4.73
CA ASP A 99 -7.80 9.52 5.98
C ASP A 99 -6.36 8.99 5.83
N VAL A 100 -6.05 8.36 4.69
CA VAL A 100 -4.72 7.80 4.46
C VAL A 100 -3.67 8.87 4.21
N LEU A 101 -4.02 9.96 3.51
CA LEU A 101 -3.11 11.09 3.33
C LEU A 101 -2.75 11.74 4.68
N MET A 102 -3.73 11.93 5.57
CA MET A 102 -3.47 12.41 6.93
C MET A 102 -2.54 11.45 7.68
N LEU A 103 -2.76 10.14 7.58
CA LEU A 103 -1.85 9.16 8.18
C LEU A 103 -0.43 9.29 7.63
N VAL A 104 -0.23 9.44 6.32
CA VAL A 104 1.11 9.62 5.74
C VAL A 104 1.79 10.86 6.31
N GLU A 105 1.08 11.98 6.50
CA GLU A 105 1.65 13.19 7.10
C GLU A 105 2.03 13.02 8.58
N ASP A 106 1.19 12.33 9.34
CA ASP A 106 1.38 12.05 10.78
C ASP A 106 2.45 10.99 11.08
N LEU A 107 2.90 10.27 10.05
CA LEU A 107 3.82 9.14 10.13
C LEU A 107 5.28 9.51 9.80
N LYS A 108 5.59 10.80 9.72
CA LYS A 108 6.96 11.32 9.54
C LYS A 108 7.83 11.20 10.78
#